data_AF-A0A7L3W8B8-F1
#
_entry.id   AF-A0A7L3W8B8-F1
#
_cell.length_a   1.000
_cell.length_b   1.000
_cell.length_c   1.000
_cell.angle_alpha   90.00
_cell.angle_beta   90.00
_cell.angle_gamma   90.00
#
_symmetry.space_group_name_H-M   'P 1'
#
loop_
_entity.id
_entity.type
_entity.pdbx_description
1 polymer ?
#
loop_
_entity_poly.entity_id
_entity_poly.type
_entity_poly.pdbx_seq_one_letter_code
_entity_poly.pdbx_strand_id
1 'polypeptide(L)'
;QMAEPFLYDTGRRSQYGCLGHEVEIEHIKAYVCRPSFFTDRAVIVVHDIFGWMFPDIRYIVDLIAGHGYITICPDFFKGTDPWKTTDHWGDFADWMKAHDPMKVDKEADVVLKYLKEQCGAKKIGVVGFSWGGMAVHHLMLKNPQLTAGVSLYGRIIRDSEERYNLLNPTFFIFGEKDHTISYDQV
;
A
#
# COMPACT_ATOMS: atom_id res chain seq x y z
N GLN A 1 -18.04 0.45 28.93
CA GLN A 1 -17.97 1.74 28.22
C GLN A 1 -17.36 1.43 26.87
N MET A 2 -18.16 1.52 25.80
CA MET A 2 -17.72 1.13 24.45
C MET A 2 -16.61 2.07 24.01
N ALA A 3 -15.45 1.52 23.63
CA ALA A 3 -14.38 2.31 23.05
C ALA A 3 -14.92 3.01 21.81
N GLU A 4 -14.80 4.34 21.76
CA GLU A 4 -15.10 5.09 20.55
C GLU A 4 -14.20 4.55 19.43
N PRO A 5 -14.75 4.20 18.25
CA PRO A 5 -13.97 3.72 17.14
C PRO A 5 -13.00 4.83 16.73
N PHE A 6 -11.70 4.50 16.71
CA PHE A 6 -10.60 5.28 16.16
C PHE A 6 -11.08 6.37 15.20
N LEU A 7 -11.28 7.58 15.73
CA LEU A 7 -11.37 8.78 14.93
C LEU A 7 -9.95 8.99 14.39
N TYR A 8 -9.68 8.43 13.21
CA TYR A 8 -8.79 9.11 12.29
C TYR A 8 -9.36 10.53 12.20
N ASP A 9 -8.75 11.47 12.93
CA ASP A 9 -8.82 12.86 12.53
C ASP A 9 -8.23 12.84 11.13
N THR A 10 -9.10 12.68 10.13
CA THR A 10 -8.78 12.83 8.71
C THR A 10 -8.51 14.31 8.54
N GLY A 11 -7.46 14.79 9.20
CA GLY A 11 -6.85 16.08 9.06
C GLY A 11 -6.33 16.13 7.65
N ARG A 12 -7.30 16.24 6.71
CA ARG A 12 -7.10 16.54 5.32
C ARG A 12 -6.12 17.67 5.41
N ARG A 13 -4.89 17.42 4.96
CA ARG A 13 -3.91 18.47 4.78
C ARG A 13 -4.51 19.40 3.73
N SER A 14 -5.35 20.33 4.18
CA SER A 14 -6.24 21.13 3.35
C SER A 14 -5.46 22.13 2.48
N GLN A 15 -4.16 22.23 2.73
CA GLN A 15 -3.20 23.05 1.99
C GLN A 15 -2.20 22.22 1.16
N TYR A 16 -2.27 20.89 1.16
CA TYR A 16 -1.36 20.07 0.37
C TYR A 16 -1.89 19.90 -1.06
N GLY A 17 -1.12 20.41 -2.03
CA GLY A 17 -1.32 20.15 -3.44
C GLY A 17 -0.49 18.94 -3.88
N CYS A 18 -1.15 17.97 -4.51
CA CYS A 18 -0.52 16.82 -5.16
C CYS A 18 0.56 17.29 -6.16
N LEU A 19 1.79 16.78 -6.06
CA LEU A 19 2.93 17.10 -6.95
C LEU A 19 3.10 16.08 -8.08
N GLY A 20 2.74 14.83 -7.83
CA GLY A 20 2.57 13.80 -8.85
C GLY A 20 1.33 13.99 -9.73
N HIS A 21 1.11 13.03 -10.62
CA HIS A 21 0.00 13.00 -11.57
C HIS A 21 -0.61 11.60 -11.65
N GLU A 22 -1.85 11.52 -12.15
CA GLU A 22 -2.52 10.25 -12.39
C GLU A 22 -2.11 9.67 -13.74
N VAL A 23 -1.92 8.36 -13.78
CA VAL A 23 -1.63 7.60 -14.99
C VAL A 23 -2.56 6.40 -15.08
N GLU A 24 -2.84 5.98 -16.30
CA GLU A 24 -3.52 4.73 -16.58
C GLU A 24 -2.47 3.68 -16.99
N ILE A 25 -2.50 2.53 -16.32
CA ILE A 25 -1.55 1.44 -16.52
C ILE A 25 -2.35 0.18 -16.79
N GLU A 26 -2.44 -0.18 -18.07
CA GLU A 26 -3.28 -1.28 -18.55
C GLU A 26 -4.72 -1.17 -18.03
N HIS A 27 -5.13 -2.00 -17.06
CA HIS A 27 -6.49 -2.04 -16.51
C HIS A 27 -6.66 -1.30 -15.18
N ILE A 28 -5.63 -0.62 -14.66
CA ILE A 28 -5.70 0.12 -13.40
C ILE A 28 -5.26 1.58 -13.55
N LYS A 29 -5.69 2.41 -12.60
CA LYS A 29 -5.17 3.76 -12.42
C LYS A 29 -4.07 3.76 -11.36
N ALA A 30 -3.21 4.76 -11.40
CA ALA A 30 -2.22 4.98 -10.35
C ALA A 30 -1.89 6.46 -10.22
N TYR A 31 -1.43 6.85 -9.02
CA TYR A 31 -0.82 8.14 -8.78
C TYR A 31 0.71 8.01 -8.80
N VAL A 32 1.41 8.78 -9.62
CA VAL A 32 2.86 8.69 -9.80
C VAL A 32 3.52 10.02 -9.50
N CYS A 33 4.55 10.00 -8.67
CA CYS A 33 5.44 11.12 -8.44
C CYS A 33 6.89 10.74 -8.74
N ARG A 34 7.65 11.65 -9.33
CA ARG A 34 9.05 11.45 -9.71
C ARG A 34 9.90 12.57 -9.14
N PRO A 35 11.13 12.28 -8.66
CA PRO A 35 12.07 13.32 -8.28
C PRO A 35 12.46 14.16 -9.50
N SER A 36 12.97 15.36 -9.25
CA SER A 36 13.45 16.27 -10.30
C SER A 36 14.76 15.82 -10.97
N PHE A 37 15.40 14.78 -10.45
CA PHE A 37 16.64 14.20 -10.95
C PHE A 37 16.46 12.73 -11.34
N PHE A 38 17.38 12.21 -12.15
CA PHE A 38 17.36 10.83 -12.59
C PHE A 38 17.57 9.85 -11.43
N THR A 39 16.75 8.81 -11.36
CA THR A 39 16.88 7.69 -10.43
C THR A 39 16.42 6.41 -11.11
N ASP A 40 17.05 5.28 -10.80
CA ASP A 40 16.65 3.94 -11.22
C ASP A 40 15.98 3.15 -10.08
N ARG A 41 15.65 3.84 -8.98
CA ARG A 41 15.01 3.27 -7.80
C ARG A 41 13.55 3.69 -7.76
N ALA A 42 12.66 2.72 -7.55
CA ALA A 42 11.24 2.97 -7.42
C ALA A 42 10.65 2.36 -6.14
N VAL A 43 9.57 2.95 -5.67
CA VAL A 43 8.79 2.47 -4.51
C VAL A 43 7.32 2.40 -4.89
N ILE A 44 6.73 1.22 -4.71
CA ILE A 44 5.29 1.03 -4.80
C ILE A 44 4.69 1.31 -3.42
N VAL A 45 3.73 2.22 -3.34
CA VAL A 45 2.98 2.57 -2.13
C VAL A 45 1.61 1.94 -2.22
N VAL A 46 1.34 0.95 -1.36
CA VAL A 46 0.05 0.28 -1.24
C VAL A 46 -0.81 1.03 -0.23
N HIS A 47 -1.96 1.53 -0.70
CA HIS A 47 -2.89 2.28 0.12
C HIS A 47 -3.57 1.42 1.19
N ASP A 48 -4.20 2.08 2.16
CA ASP A 48 -5.08 1.44 3.14
C ASP A 48 -6.51 1.26 2.59
N ILE A 49 -7.46 0.94 3.47
CA ILE A 49 -8.86 0.71 3.09
C ILE A 49 -9.54 1.94 2.48
N PHE A 50 -9.02 3.16 2.68
CA PHE A 50 -9.59 4.40 2.15
C PHE A 50 -9.19 4.66 0.68
N GLY A 51 -8.30 3.84 0.12
CA GLY A 51 -8.00 3.82 -1.31
C GLY A 51 -6.89 4.79 -1.75
N TRP A 52 -6.44 4.62 -2.99
CA TRP A 52 -5.33 5.37 -3.60
C TRP A 52 -5.63 6.87 -3.83
N MET A 53 -6.90 7.27 -3.80
CA MET A 53 -7.32 8.67 -3.91
C MET A 53 -7.26 9.42 -2.57
N PHE A 54 -7.00 8.73 -1.47
CA PHE A 54 -6.95 9.35 -0.16
C PHE A 54 -5.79 10.37 -0.08
N PRO A 55 -6.01 11.63 0.34
CA PRO A 55 -4.97 12.66 0.29
C PRO A 55 -3.69 12.29 1.06
N ASP A 56 -3.81 11.60 2.19
CA ASP A 56 -2.67 11.26 3.02
C ASP A 56 -1.77 10.22 2.34
N ILE A 57 -2.34 9.26 1.59
CA ILE A 57 -1.50 8.30 0.86
C ILE A 57 -0.77 8.98 -0.30
N ARG A 58 -1.40 9.93 -0.99
CA ARG A 58 -0.75 10.73 -2.04
C ARG A 58 0.36 11.62 -1.48
N TYR A 59 0.16 12.18 -0.29
CA TYR A 59 1.22 12.90 0.43
C TYR A 59 2.42 12.01 0.71
N ILE A 60 2.21 10.76 1.15
CA ILE A 60 3.29 9.80 1.34
C ILE A 60 4.02 9.51 0.02
N VAL A 61 3.30 9.35 -1.09
CA VAL A 61 3.90 9.17 -2.43
C VAL A 61 4.84 10.31 -2.76
N ASP A 62 4.39 11.55 -2.59
CA ASP A 62 5.20 12.74 -2.86
C ASP A 62 6.38 12.88 -1.89
N LEU A 63 6.18 12.54 -0.61
CA LEU A 63 7.24 12.56 0.39
C LEU A 63 8.36 11.60 0.00
N ILE A 64 8.04 10.34 -0.33
CA ILE A 64 9.03 9.34 -0.73
C ILE A 64 9.70 9.77 -2.05
N ALA A 65 8.95 10.35 -2.99
CA ALA A 65 9.51 10.86 -4.22
C ALA A 65 10.50 12.01 -3.99
N GLY A 66 10.21 12.91 -3.04
CA GLY A 66 11.11 13.96 -2.60
C GLY A 66 12.44 13.44 -2.02
N HIS A 67 12.48 12.19 -1.57
CA HIS A 67 13.70 11.52 -1.09
C HIS A 67 14.44 10.73 -2.18
N GLY A 68 14.07 10.89 -3.46
CA GLY A 68 14.87 10.40 -4.60
C GLY A 68 14.42 9.08 -5.21
N TYR A 69 13.15 8.70 -5.04
CA TYR A 69 12.57 7.48 -5.59
C TYR A 69 11.44 7.80 -6.57
N ILE A 70 11.35 7.08 -7.68
CA ILE A 70 10.11 7.06 -8.48
C ILE A 70 9.04 6.39 -7.62
N THR A 71 8.01 7.11 -7.24
CA THR A 71 7.01 6.60 -6.31
C THR A 71 5.65 6.49 -6.98
N ILE A 72 4.99 5.36 -6.81
CA ILE A 72 3.71 5.05 -7.44
C ILE A 72 2.74 4.49 -6.40
N CYS A 73 1.50 4.99 -6.35
CA CYS A 73 0.39 4.40 -5.61
C CYS A 73 -0.67 3.89 -6.60
N PRO A 74 -0.70 2.58 -6.88
CA PRO A 74 -1.68 1.96 -7.75
C PRO A 74 -3.05 1.83 -7.09
N ASP A 75 -4.10 1.84 -7.90
CA ASP A 75 -5.45 1.45 -7.52
C ASP A 75 -5.56 -0.07 -7.44
N PHE A 76 -5.24 -0.64 -6.27
CA PHE A 76 -5.39 -2.08 -6.04
C PHE A 76 -6.86 -2.52 -5.95
N PHE A 77 -7.79 -1.59 -5.78
CA PHE A 77 -9.23 -1.87 -5.79
C PHE A 77 -9.82 -1.89 -7.21
N LYS A 78 -9.04 -1.55 -8.25
CA LYS A 78 -9.45 -1.68 -9.65
C LYS A 78 -10.73 -0.88 -9.95
N GLY A 79 -10.86 0.30 -9.34
CA GLY A 79 -12.01 1.18 -9.49
C GLY A 79 -13.24 0.81 -8.67
N THR A 80 -13.18 -0.22 -7.80
CA THR A 80 -14.25 -0.46 -6.82
C THR A 80 -14.18 0.54 -5.66
N ASP A 81 -15.32 0.74 -4.99
CA ASP A 81 -15.41 1.72 -3.91
C ASP A 81 -14.52 1.34 -2.71
N PRO A 82 -13.62 2.23 -2.26
CA PRO A 82 -12.90 2.05 -1.01
C PRO A 82 -13.85 2.16 0.19
N TRP A 83 -13.38 1.70 1.34
CA TRP A 83 -14.10 1.86 2.60
C TRP A 83 -14.25 3.34 2.95
N LYS A 84 -15.45 3.74 3.37
CA LYS A 84 -15.77 5.11 3.80
C LYS A 84 -16.05 5.09 5.30
N THR A 85 -15.74 6.19 5.98
CA THR A 85 -16.03 6.33 7.42
C THR A 85 -17.52 6.30 7.75
N THR A 86 -18.38 6.49 6.74
CA THR A 86 -19.83 6.39 6.82
C THR A 86 -20.35 4.96 6.65
N ASP A 87 -19.50 4.01 6.26
CA ASP A 87 -19.91 2.63 6.01
C ASP A 87 -20.16 1.88 7.31
N HIS A 88 -21.07 0.92 7.26
CA HIS A 88 -21.43 0.11 8.42
C HIS A 88 -20.39 -0.97 8.67
N TRP A 89 -19.70 -0.92 9.81
CA TRP A 89 -18.69 -1.92 10.22
C TRP A 89 -19.16 -3.39 10.17
N GLY A 90 -20.47 -3.65 10.23
CA GLY A 90 -21.02 -5.00 10.03
C GLY A 90 -20.72 -5.60 8.65
N ASP A 91 -20.58 -4.75 7.63
CA ASP A 91 -20.32 -5.15 6.24
C ASP A 91 -18.82 -5.27 5.94
N PHE A 92 -17.96 -4.88 6.88
CA PHE A 92 -16.50 -4.82 6.69
C PHE A 92 -15.90 -6.19 6.32
N ALA A 93 -16.44 -7.27 6.87
CA ALA A 93 -15.97 -8.62 6.57
C ALA A 93 -16.21 -8.99 5.09
N ASP A 94 -17.35 -8.62 4.53
CA ASP A 94 -17.67 -8.89 3.13
C ASP A 94 -16.92 -7.95 2.19
N TRP A 95 -16.75 -6.68 2.61
CA TRP A 95 -15.86 -5.75 1.91
C TRP A 95 -14.42 -6.27 1.85
N MET A 96 -13.87 -6.80 2.96
CA MET A 96 -12.53 -7.39 3.02
C MET A 96 -12.39 -8.64 2.14
N LYS A 97 -13.45 -9.47 2.00
CA LYS A 97 -13.44 -10.61 1.08
C LYS A 97 -13.39 -10.18 -0.39
N ALA A 98 -14.12 -9.11 -0.72
CA ALA A 98 -14.12 -8.54 -2.06
C ALA A 98 -12.79 -7.85 -2.40
N HIS A 99 -12.15 -7.24 -1.40
CA HIS A 99 -10.87 -6.55 -1.48
C HIS A 99 -9.77 -7.34 -0.77
N ASP A 100 -9.62 -8.62 -1.13
CA ASP A 100 -8.65 -9.50 -0.50
C ASP A 100 -7.20 -9.02 -0.78
N PRO A 101 -6.40 -8.66 0.24
CA PRO A 101 -5.01 -8.21 0.05
C PRO A 101 -4.08 -9.31 -0.50
N MET A 102 -4.53 -10.57 -0.51
CA MET A 102 -3.81 -11.70 -1.11
C MET A 102 -4.03 -11.83 -2.62
N LYS A 103 -4.91 -10.99 -3.20
CA LYS A 103 -5.29 -11.05 -4.62
C LYS A 103 -4.87 -9.78 -5.37
N VAL A 104 -3.64 -9.35 -5.10
CA VAL A 104 -3.03 -8.13 -5.67
C VAL A 104 -1.91 -8.42 -6.67
N ASP A 105 -1.60 -9.70 -6.92
CA ASP A 105 -0.45 -10.10 -7.75
C ASP A 105 -0.53 -9.52 -9.18
N LYS A 106 -1.71 -9.59 -9.80
CA LYS A 106 -1.92 -9.10 -11.17
C LYS A 106 -1.66 -7.60 -11.28
N GLU A 107 -2.20 -6.83 -10.33
CA GLU A 107 -2.02 -5.38 -10.29
C GLU A 107 -0.56 -5.01 -9.98
N ALA A 108 0.09 -5.75 -9.07
CA ALA A 108 1.51 -5.56 -8.77
C ALA A 108 2.39 -5.86 -10.00
N ASP A 109 2.11 -6.90 -10.76
CA ASP A 109 2.88 -7.27 -11.95
C ASP A 109 2.78 -6.22 -13.06
N VAL A 110 1.58 -5.68 -13.29
CA VAL A 110 1.37 -4.58 -14.25
C VAL A 110 2.15 -3.33 -13.83
N VAL A 111 2.16 -3.01 -12.53
CA VAL A 111 2.93 -1.88 -11.98
C VAL A 111 4.43 -2.11 -12.09
N LEU A 112 4.92 -3.32 -11.77
CA LEU A 112 6.32 -3.69 -11.89
C LEU A 112 6.81 -3.54 -13.33
N LYS A 113 6.01 -4.02 -14.29
CA LYS A 113 6.29 -3.86 -15.72
C LYS A 113 6.35 -2.39 -16.12
N TYR A 114 5.36 -1.59 -15.73
CA TYR A 114 5.37 -0.15 -15.99
C TYR A 114 6.60 0.55 -15.41
N LEU A 115 6.97 0.26 -14.16
CA LEU A 115 8.14 0.84 -13.52
C LEU A 115 9.44 0.46 -14.26
N LYS A 116 9.57 -0.79 -14.71
CA LYS A 116 10.77 -1.25 -15.44
C LYS A 116 10.86 -0.68 -16.84
N GLU A 117 9.79 -0.79 -17.62
CA GLU A 117 9.78 -0.47 -19.05
C GLU A 117 9.63 1.03 -19.31
N GLN A 118 8.72 1.71 -18.58
CA GLN A 118 8.36 3.09 -18.84
C GLN A 118 9.11 4.08 -17.94
N CYS A 119 9.54 3.64 -16.75
CA CYS A 119 10.26 4.49 -15.80
C CYS A 119 11.76 4.15 -15.69
N GLY A 120 12.22 3.05 -16.29
CA GLY A 120 13.62 2.62 -16.24
C GLY A 120 14.08 2.16 -14.84
N ALA A 121 13.14 1.77 -13.97
CA ALA A 121 13.45 1.32 -12.63
C ALA A 121 14.15 -0.05 -12.64
N LYS A 122 15.26 -0.15 -11.93
CA LYS A 122 16.04 -1.38 -11.76
C LYS A 122 15.87 -2.00 -10.37
N LYS A 123 15.64 -1.17 -9.36
CA LYS A 123 15.40 -1.60 -7.98
C LYS A 123 14.04 -1.10 -7.54
N ILE A 124 13.17 -2.03 -7.18
CA ILE A 124 11.80 -1.71 -6.81
C ILE A 124 11.57 -2.20 -5.39
N GLY A 125 11.18 -1.29 -4.50
CA GLY A 125 10.69 -1.60 -3.16
C GLY A 125 9.17 -1.46 -3.09
N VAL A 126 8.59 -1.98 -2.01
CA VAL A 126 7.17 -1.80 -1.71
C VAL A 126 6.99 -1.35 -0.27
N VAL A 127 6.07 -0.42 -0.04
CA VAL A 127 5.63 0.02 1.27
C VAL A 127 4.11 0.00 1.31
N GLY A 128 3.53 -0.36 2.45
CA GLY A 128 2.08 -0.41 2.56
C GLY A 128 1.59 -0.23 3.99
N PHE A 129 0.37 0.28 4.10
CA PHE A 129 -0.24 0.72 5.35
C PHE A 129 -1.54 -0.03 5.62
N SER A 130 -1.73 -0.55 6.83
CA SER A 130 -2.94 -1.31 7.21
C SER A 130 -3.21 -2.46 6.23
N TRP A 131 -4.32 -2.41 5.48
CA TRP A 131 -4.62 -3.32 4.37
C TRP A 131 -3.45 -3.48 3.40
N GLY A 132 -2.80 -2.37 3.04
CA GLY A 132 -1.62 -2.38 2.18
C GLY A 132 -0.40 -3.04 2.82
N GLY A 133 -0.29 -3.03 4.15
CA GLY A 133 0.76 -3.75 4.87
C GLY A 133 0.58 -5.28 4.80
N MET A 134 -0.68 -5.75 4.76
CA MET A 134 -0.98 -7.16 4.49
C MET A 134 -0.59 -7.53 3.04
N ALA A 135 -0.96 -6.68 2.09
CA ALA A 135 -0.61 -6.87 0.68
C ALA A 135 0.92 -6.87 0.46
N VAL A 136 1.67 -6.00 1.14
CA VAL A 136 3.15 -6.03 1.14
C VAL A 136 3.66 -7.39 1.60
N HIS A 137 3.14 -7.90 2.71
CA HIS A 137 3.57 -9.17 3.26
C HIS A 137 3.35 -10.31 2.24
N HIS A 138 2.18 -10.37 1.61
CA HIS A 138 1.90 -11.31 0.52
C HIS A 138 2.87 -11.16 -0.67
N LEU A 139 3.07 -9.94 -1.15
CA LEU A 139 3.92 -9.66 -2.29
C LEU A 139 5.39 -10.03 -2.01
N MET A 140 5.87 -9.82 -0.79
CA MET A 140 7.23 -10.17 -0.38
C MET A 140 7.45 -11.69 -0.24
N LEU A 141 6.38 -12.46 -0.06
CA LEU A 141 6.43 -13.94 -0.10
C LEU A 141 6.46 -14.49 -1.54
N LYS A 142 5.85 -13.80 -2.50
CA LYS A 142 5.61 -14.35 -3.84
C LYS A 142 6.41 -13.69 -4.97
N ASN A 143 6.79 -12.43 -4.82
CA ASN A 143 7.34 -11.65 -5.93
C ASN A 143 8.85 -11.41 -5.77
N PRO A 144 9.71 -12.20 -6.44
CA PRO A 144 11.17 -12.06 -6.31
C PRO A 144 11.71 -10.76 -6.93
N GLN A 145 10.89 -10.03 -7.70
CA GLN A 145 11.28 -8.77 -8.35
C GLN A 145 11.33 -7.59 -7.36
N LEU A 146 10.69 -7.72 -6.20
CA LEU A 146 10.68 -6.71 -5.14
C LEU A 146 11.92 -6.86 -4.26
N THR A 147 12.75 -5.82 -4.22
CA THR A 147 14.06 -5.85 -3.55
C THR A 147 14.00 -5.57 -2.05
N ALA A 148 12.94 -4.92 -1.57
CA ALA A 148 12.70 -4.64 -0.15
C ALA A 148 11.23 -4.33 0.10
N GLY A 149 10.73 -4.71 1.28
CA GLY A 149 9.35 -4.46 1.71
C GLY A 149 9.29 -3.73 3.05
N VAL A 150 8.30 -2.84 3.21
CA VAL A 150 7.96 -2.22 4.50
C VAL A 150 6.46 -2.36 4.75
N SER A 151 6.09 -3.08 5.80
CA SER A 151 4.69 -3.25 6.21
C SER A 151 4.43 -2.45 7.48
N LEU A 152 3.54 -1.47 7.39
CA LEU A 152 3.13 -0.65 8.53
C LEU A 152 1.75 -1.09 9.00
N TYR A 153 1.67 -1.58 10.24
CA TYR A 153 0.44 -1.99 10.94
C TYR A 153 -0.48 -2.84 10.06
N GLY A 154 0.11 -3.68 9.20
CA GLY A 154 -0.59 -4.69 8.42
C GLY A 154 -0.53 -6.02 9.15
N ARG A 155 -1.67 -6.65 9.38
CA ARG A 155 -1.73 -7.96 10.04
C ARG A 155 -0.87 -8.97 9.28
N ILE A 156 -0.05 -9.75 10.01
CA ILE A 156 0.69 -10.87 9.42
C ILE A 156 -0.31 -11.92 8.93
N ILE A 157 -0.14 -12.35 7.68
CA ILE A 157 -0.98 -13.38 7.06
C ILE A 157 -0.59 -14.73 7.67
N ARG A 158 -1.58 -15.45 8.20
CA ARG A 158 -1.36 -16.68 8.99
C ARG A 158 -1.80 -17.96 8.31
N ASP A 159 -2.30 -17.85 7.09
CA ASP A 159 -2.93 -18.96 6.37
C ASP A 159 -1.90 -20.00 5.86
N SER A 160 -0.61 -19.78 6.14
CA SER A 160 0.48 -20.69 5.79
C SER A 160 1.60 -20.67 6.83
N GLU A 161 2.26 -21.83 6.99
CA GLU A 161 3.52 -21.94 7.73
C GLU A 161 4.69 -21.24 7.01
N GLU A 162 4.54 -20.96 5.72
CA GLU A 162 5.53 -20.28 4.90
C GLU A 162 5.52 -18.75 5.09
N ARG A 163 4.70 -18.22 6.01
CA ARG A 163 4.55 -16.78 6.28
C ARG A 163 5.86 -16.05 6.61
N TYR A 164 6.92 -16.76 6.98
CA TYR A 164 8.23 -16.15 7.23
C TYR A 164 9.26 -16.39 6.11
N ASN A 165 8.90 -17.12 5.05
CA ASN A 165 9.76 -17.43 3.91
C ASN A 165 9.80 -16.27 2.91
N LEU A 166 10.12 -15.08 3.40
CA LEU A 166 10.19 -13.86 2.60
C LEU A 166 11.35 -13.95 1.62
N LEU A 167 11.08 -13.63 0.35
CA LEU A 167 12.07 -13.74 -0.72
C LEU A 167 13.17 -12.67 -0.59
N ASN A 168 12.85 -11.53 0.01
CA ASN A 168 13.72 -10.38 0.16
C ASN A 168 13.49 -9.67 1.52
N PRO A 169 14.45 -8.83 1.98
CA PRO A 169 14.33 -8.16 3.28
C PRO A 169 13.02 -7.40 3.43
N THR A 170 12.31 -7.67 4.53
CA THR A 170 11.05 -7.00 4.86
C THR A 170 11.11 -6.46 6.27
N PHE A 171 10.72 -5.20 6.45
CA PHE A 171 10.63 -4.56 7.75
C PHE A 171 9.16 -4.37 8.15
N PHE A 172 8.79 -4.87 9.33
CA PHE A 172 7.45 -4.74 9.87
C PHE A 172 7.43 -3.74 11.03
N ILE A 173 6.45 -2.84 11.02
CA ILE A 173 6.27 -1.80 12.04
C ILE A 173 4.88 -1.97 12.63
N PHE A 174 4.80 -2.29 13.93
CA PHE A 174 3.55 -2.46 14.66
C PHE A 174 3.44 -1.44 15.80
N GLY A 175 2.20 -1.02 16.10
CA GLY A 175 1.91 -0.19 17.26
C GLY A 175 1.60 -1.04 18.48
N GLU A 176 2.27 -0.81 19.60
CA GLU A 176 2.03 -1.55 20.86
C GLU A 176 0.57 -1.46 21.33
N LYS A 177 -0.12 -0.35 21.04
CA LYS A 177 -1.51 -0.07 21.44
C LYS A 177 -2.53 -0.37 20.33
N ASP A 178 -2.14 -1.10 19.29
CA ASP A 178 -3.07 -1.49 18.23
C ASP A 178 -4.04 -2.56 18.75
N HIS A 179 -5.32 -2.20 18.88
CA HIS A 179 -6.35 -3.12 19.35
C HIS A 179 -6.85 -4.08 18.25
N THR A 180 -6.47 -3.86 17.00
CA THR A 180 -6.84 -4.69 15.84
C THR A 180 -5.80 -5.78 15.54
N ILE A 181 -4.54 -5.55 15.96
CA ILE A 181 -3.42 -6.48 15.83
C ILE A 181 -2.90 -6.83 17.24
N SER A 182 -3.25 -8.00 17.76
CA SER A 182 -2.79 -8.43 19.08
C SER A 182 -1.29 -8.76 19.09
N TYR A 183 -0.66 -8.75 20.27
CA TYR A 183 0.76 -9.11 20.40
C TYR A 183 1.07 -10.49 19.82
N ASP A 184 0.16 -11.45 20.04
CA ASP A 184 0.28 -12.81 19.49
C ASP A 184 0.18 -12.85 17.97
N GLN A 185 -0.17 -11.74 17.30
CA GLN A 185 -0.27 -11.62 15.83
C GLN A 185 1.00 -11.12 15.15
N VAL A 186 1.96 -10.60 15.92
CA VAL A 186 3.26 -10.09 15.49
C VAL A 186 4.34 -11.17 15.53
#